data_AF-A0A1S7DVB5-F1
#
_entry.id   AF-A0A1S7DVB5-F1
#
_cell.length_a   1.000
_cell.length_b   1.000
_cell.length_c   1.000
_cell.angle_alpha   90.00
_cell.angle_beta   90.00
_cell.angle_gamma   90.00
#
_symmetry.space_group_name_H-M   'P 1'
#
loop_
_entity.id
_entity.type
_entity.pdbx_description
1 polymer ?
#
loop_
_entity_poly.entity_id
_entity_poly.type
_entity_poly.pdbx_seq_one_letter_code
_entity_poly.pdbx_strand_id
1 'polypeptide(L)'
;MNNLEQLLQKPISELSSAELEQVMTHKREQERQKEAKERADYEDEKEVFINDLAGAFREQAEKLKAIKSMAIGKGMELNRRIYEINGKEMKEGQKTFTIKNKKDNVKVVIDTQERFEFTEEAQVHISAIKDIFKEKFEQRNKGFYSLLDSILMRNSNGDYDAKLLTKARLQVRKIGDEALITEFDKLQDCMRVVGSSTYLRVYERDENKKWRDISLNFSSI
;
A
#
# COMPACT_ATOMS: atom_id res chain seq x y z
N MET A 1 -34.25 -45.08 34.54
CA MET A 1 -34.02 -44.13 33.42
C MET A 1 -35.19 -44.08 32.43
N ASN A 2 -36.45 -44.35 32.83
CA ASN A 2 -37.53 -44.65 31.85
C ASN A 2 -38.71 -43.66 31.78
N ASN A 3 -38.71 -42.52 32.50
CA ASN A 3 -39.93 -41.69 32.56
C ASN A 3 -40.12 -40.80 31.32
N LEU A 4 -39.05 -40.19 30.80
CA LEU A 4 -39.15 -39.18 29.74
C LEU A 4 -39.41 -39.79 28.34
N GLU A 5 -38.80 -40.92 28.03
CA GLU A 5 -39.02 -41.65 26.76
C GLU A 5 -40.46 -42.16 26.66
N GLN A 6 -41.07 -42.55 27.78
CA GLN A 6 -42.48 -42.94 27.85
C GLN A 6 -43.41 -41.74 27.61
N LEU A 7 -43.06 -40.55 28.12
CA LEU A 7 -43.83 -39.32 27.88
C LEU A 7 -43.75 -38.85 26.43
N LEU A 8 -42.60 -39.05 25.77
CA LEU A 8 -42.40 -38.68 24.35
C LEU A 8 -43.23 -39.54 23.37
N GLN A 9 -43.71 -40.72 23.81
CA GLN A 9 -44.54 -41.62 22.98
C GLN A 9 -46.05 -41.43 23.20
N LYS A 10 -46.48 -40.69 24.23
CA LYS A 10 -47.91 -40.44 24.50
C LYS A 10 -48.46 -39.35 23.58
N PRO A 11 -49.74 -39.45 23.15
CA PRO A 11 -50.43 -38.34 22.49
C PRO A 11 -50.47 -37.09 23.37
N ILE A 12 -50.34 -35.90 22.77
CA ILE A 12 -50.32 -34.62 23.49
C ILE A 12 -51.59 -34.43 24.36
N SER A 13 -52.74 -34.95 23.90
CA SER A 13 -54.01 -34.90 24.60
C SER A 13 -54.06 -35.72 25.90
N GLU A 14 -53.11 -36.62 26.12
CA GLU A 14 -53.05 -37.53 27.27
C GLU A 14 -51.97 -37.13 28.29
N LEU A 15 -51.23 -36.05 28.02
CA LEU A 15 -50.22 -35.52 28.93
C LEU A 15 -50.86 -34.50 29.89
N SER A 16 -50.58 -34.64 31.19
CA SER A 16 -50.89 -33.61 32.18
C SER A 16 -50.03 -32.35 31.95
N SER A 17 -50.47 -31.20 32.48
CA SER A 17 -49.73 -29.94 32.34
C SER A 17 -48.27 -30.04 32.83
N ALA A 18 -48.02 -30.79 33.91
CA ALA A 18 -46.67 -31.01 34.43
C ALA A 18 -45.81 -31.89 33.49
N GLU A 19 -46.40 -32.91 32.85
CA GLU A 19 -45.71 -33.74 31.87
C GLU A 19 -45.43 -32.97 30.57
N LEU A 20 -46.34 -32.08 30.14
CA LEU A 20 -46.12 -31.17 29.00
C LEU A 20 -44.96 -30.21 29.24
N GLU A 21 -44.84 -29.63 30.45
CA GLU A 21 -43.71 -28.77 30.81
C GLU A 21 -42.37 -29.53 30.77
N GLN A 22 -42.36 -30.79 31.22
CA GLN A 22 -41.17 -31.65 31.16
C GLN A 22 -40.75 -31.95 29.71
N VAL A 23 -41.70 -32.30 28.84
CA VAL A 23 -41.45 -32.55 27.40
C VAL A 23 -40.98 -31.27 26.69
N MET A 24 -41.60 -30.12 26.97
CA MET A 24 -41.20 -28.82 26.42
C MET A 24 -39.78 -28.42 26.84
N THR A 25 -39.45 -28.60 28.13
CA THR A 25 -38.12 -28.28 28.65
C THR A 25 -37.06 -29.17 28.00
N HIS A 26 -37.36 -30.46 27.82
CA HIS A 26 -36.48 -31.38 27.12
C HIS A 26 -36.25 -31.01 25.65
N LYS A 27 -37.31 -30.68 24.90
CA LYS A 27 -37.20 -30.24 23.50
C LYS A 27 -36.40 -28.94 23.36
N ARG A 28 -36.66 -27.95 24.22
CA ARG A 28 -35.89 -26.69 24.26
C ARG A 28 -34.41 -26.92 24.57
N GLU A 29 -34.11 -27.88 25.44
CA GLU A 29 -32.73 -28.25 25.73
C GLU A 29 -32.04 -28.92 24.54
N GLN A 30 -32.73 -29.85 23.85
CA GLN A 30 -32.22 -30.44 22.62
C GLN A 30 -31.99 -29.40 21.51
N GLU A 31 -32.92 -28.46 21.33
CA GLU A 31 -32.78 -27.36 20.36
C GLU A 31 -31.58 -26.48 20.69
N ARG A 32 -31.41 -26.08 21.97
CA ARG A 32 -30.23 -25.31 22.41
C ARG A 32 -28.92 -26.07 22.21
N GLN A 33 -28.89 -27.37 22.49
CA GLN A 33 -27.71 -28.20 22.27
C GLN A 33 -27.39 -28.33 20.77
N LYS A 34 -28.41 -28.47 19.93
CA LYS A 34 -28.25 -28.51 18.48
C LYS A 34 -27.73 -27.17 17.93
N GLU A 35 -28.32 -26.05 18.32
CA GLU A 35 -27.85 -24.72 17.94
C GLU A 35 -26.42 -24.44 18.42
N ALA A 36 -26.10 -24.82 19.67
CA ALA A 36 -24.75 -24.67 20.20
C ALA A 36 -23.74 -25.52 19.42
N LYS A 37 -24.12 -26.74 19.03
CA LYS A 37 -23.30 -27.60 18.18
C LYS A 37 -23.13 -27.02 16.78
N GLU A 38 -24.21 -26.63 16.10
CA GLU A 38 -24.13 -26.02 14.76
C GLU A 38 -23.27 -24.76 14.76
N ARG A 39 -23.36 -23.96 15.83
CA ARG A 39 -22.52 -22.78 16.00
C ARG A 39 -21.05 -23.15 16.23
N ALA A 40 -20.77 -24.18 17.02
CA ALA A 40 -19.41 -24.66 17.23
C ALA A 40 -18.82 -25.22 15.92
N ASP A 41 -19.59 -26.06 15.20
CA ASP A 41 -19.20 -26.64 13.91
C ASP A 41 -18.89 -25.53 12.89
N TYR A 42 -19.72 -24.48 12.80
CA TYR A 42 -19.45 -23.31 11.95
C TYR A 42 -18.17 -22.56 12.35
N GLU A 43 -17.94 -22.34 13.64
CA GLU A 43 -16.73 -21.65 14.11
C GLU A 43 -15.47 -22.47 13.80
N ASP A 44 -15.53 -23.79 13.93
CA ASP A 44 -14.44 -24.70 13.57
C ASP A 44 -14.19 -24.69 12.05
N GLU A 45 -15.23 -24.78 11.22
CA GLU A 45 -15.12 -24.68 9.75
C GLU A 45 -14.51 -23.34 9.31
N LYS A 46 -14.97 -22.25 9.93
CA LYS A 46 -14.46 -20.89 9.66
C LYS A 46 -12.99 -20.78 10.03
N GLU A 47 -12.57 -21.31 11.18
CA GLU A 47 -11.16 -21.29 11.59
C GLU A 47 -10.29 -22.12 10.66
N VAL A 48 -10.73 -23.31 10.25
CA VAL A 48 -10.01 -24.13 9.26
C VAL A 48 -9.83 -23.35 7.96
N PHE A 49 -10.91 -22.78 7.42
CA PHE A 49 -10.87 -22.00 6.18
C PHE A 49 -9.89 -20.81 6.27
N ILE A 50 -9.97 -20.00 7.34
CA ILE A 50 -9.11 -18.83 7.51
C ILE A 50 -7.64 -19.24 7.62
N ASN A 51 -7.35 -20.29 8.38
CA ASN A 51 -5.97 -20.74 8.60
C ASN A 51 -5.36 -21.35 7.34
N ASP A 52 -6.13 -22.14 6.60
CA ASP A 52 -5.70 -22.72 5.32
C ASP A 52 -5.42 -21.63 4.28
N LEU A 53 -6.35 -20.68 4.15
CA LEU A 53 -6.19 -19.54 3.23
C LEU A 53 -4.97 -18.70 3.62
N ALA A 54 -4.81 -18.38 4.90
CA ALA A 54 -3.65 -17.65 5.40
C ALA A 54 -2.35 -18.42 5.15
N GLY A 55 -2.36 -19.74 5.30
CA GLY A 55 -1.23 -20.62 4.99
C GLY A 55 -0.81 -20.51 3.52
N ALA A 56 -1.76 -20.65 2.60
CA ALA A 56 -1.52 -20.51 1.17
C ALA A 56 -0.96 -19.13 0.81
N PHE A 57 -1.53 -18.06 1.38
CA PHE A 57 -1.04 -16.69 1.15
C PHE A 57 0.38 -16.46 1.69
N ARG A 58 0.72 -17.01 2.86
CA ARG A 58 2.09 -16.92 3.41
C ARG A 58 3.08 -17.63 2.51
N GLU A 59 2.74 -18.81 1.98
CA GLU A 59 3.62 -19.54 1.06
C GLU A 59 3.89 -18.73 -0.22
N GLN A 60 2.85 -18.15 -0.83
CA GLN A 60 3.03 -17.29 -2.01
C GLN A 60 3.82 -16.03 -1.67
N ALA A 61 3.61 -15.42 -0.50
CA ALA A 61 4.37 -14.27 -0.06
C ALA A 61 5.87 -14.57 0.06
N GLU A 62 6.26 -15.73 0.58
CA GLU A 62 7.67 -16.15 0.62
C GLU A 62 8.26 -16.36 -0.77
N LYS A 63 7.51 -16.98 -1.70
CA LYS A 63 7.94 -17.09 -3.11
C LYS A 63 8.16 -15.72 -3.74
N LEU A 64 7.24 -14.79 -3.54
CA LEU A 64 7.36 -13.42 -4.06
C LEU A 64 8.54 -12.66 -3.45
N LYS A 65 8.81 -12.82 -2.15
CA LYS A 65 10.01 -12.27 -1.50
C LYS A 65 11.29 -12.83 -2.13
N ALA A 66 11.36 -14.14 -2.34
CA ALA A 66 12.52 -14.78 -2.97
C ALA A 66 12.74 -14.27 -4.41
N ILE A 67 11.66 -14.19 -5.21
CA ILE A 67 11.71 -13.62 -6.58
C ILE A 67 12.22 -12.18 -6.54
N LYS A 68 11.69 -11.34 -5.63
CA LYS A 68 12.10 -9.95 -5.48
C LYS A 68 13.59 -9.83 -5.16
N SER A 69 14.09 -10.60 -4.18
CA SER A 69 15.50 -10.59 -3.78
C SER A 69 16.42 -11.03 -4.93
N MET A 70 16.05 -12.11 -5.63
CA MET A 70 16.80 -12.59 -6.80
C MET A 70 16.84 -11.54 -7.91
N ALA A 71 15.69 -10.96 -8.26
CA ALA A 71 15.58 -10.00 -9.35
C ALA A 71 16.37 -8.72 -9.06
N ILE A 72 16.31 -8.20 -7.83
CA ILE A 72 17.07 -7.02 -7.42
C ILE A 72 18.58 -7.32 -7.44
N GLY A 73 19.00 -8.42 -6.80
CA GLY A 73 20.41 -8.80 -6.73
C GLY A 73 21.02 -8.99 -8.12
N LYS A 74 20.38 -9.80 -8.96
CA LYS A 74 20.88 -10.06 -10.32
C LYS A 74 20.74 -8.84 -11.24
N GLY A 75 19.67 -8.07 -11.09
CA GLY A 75 19.46 -6.85 -11.84
C GLY A 75 20.54 -5.81 -11.56
N MET A 76 20.91 -5.60 -10.30
CA MET A 76 22.00 -4.69 -9.92
C MET A 76 23.36 -5.15 -10.47
N GLU A 77 23.65 -6.46 -10.41
CA GLU A 77 24.87 -7.03 -11.00
C GLU A 77 24.93 -6.76 -12.51
N LEU A 78 23.85 -7.03 -13.23
CA LEU A 78 23.77 -6.78 -14.68
C LEU A 78 23.88 -5.29 -15.01
N ASN A 79 23.27 -4.42 -14.20
CA ASN A 79 23.39 -2.97 -14.36
C ASN A 79 24.84 -2.53 -14.17
N ARG A 80 25.52 -2.98 -13.12
CA ARG A 80 26.95 -2.66 -12.92
C ARG A 80 27.80 -3.13 -14.09
N ARG A 81 27.58 -4.39 -14.53
CA ARG A 81 28.34 -4.99 -15.63
C ARG A 81 28.19 -4.24 -16.94
N ILE A 82 27.03 -3.67 -17.25
CA ILE A 82 26.89 -2.88 -18.50
C ILE A 82 27.69 -1.58 -18.44
N TYR A 83 27.82 -0.94 -17.28
CA TYR A 83 28.71 0.23 -17.13
C TYR A 83 30.19 -0.16 -17.27
N GLU A 84 30.61 -1.25 -16.62
CA GLU A 84 31.97 -1.80 -16.72
C GLU A 84 32.35 -2.12 -18.17
N ILE A 85 31.50 -2.83 -18.91
CA ILE A 85 31.73 -3.18 -20.33
C ILE A 85 31.88 -1.92 -21.20
N ASN A 86 31.20 -0.83 -20.85
CA ASN A 86 31.26 0.44 -21.58
C ASN A 86 32.35 1.38 -21.06
N GLY A 87 33.19 0.97 -20.09
CA GLY A 87 34.25 1.80 -19.51
C GLY A 87 33.71 3.05 -18.79
N LYS A 88 32.51 2.95 -18.21
CA LYS A 88 31.86 4.05 -17.49
C LYS A 88 31.63 3.67 -16.05
N GLU A 89 31.59 4.67 -15.17
CA GLU A 89 31.13 4.48 -13.80
C GLU A 89 29.60 4.53 -13.75
N MET A 90 29.02 3.68 -12.90
CA MET A 90 27.59 3.76 -12.62
C MET A 90 27.29 5.09 -11.93
N LYS A 91 26.25 5.80 -12.39
CA LYS A 91 25.85 7.05 -11.75
C LYS A 91 25.48 6.81 -10.29
N GLU A 92 26.09 7.58 -9.41
CA GLU A 92 25.72 7.61 -8.00
C GLU A 92 24.23 7.99 -7.86
N GLY A 93 23.50 7.25 -7.03
CA GLY A 93 22.07 7.46 -6.85
C GLY A 93 21.19 7.04 -8.04
N GLN A 94 21.66 6.20 -8.97
CA GLN A 94 20.78 5.61 -10.00
C GLN A 94 19.69 4.76 -9.34
N LYS A 95 18.49 5.33 -9.24
CA LYS A 95 17.31 4.71 -8.61
C LYS A 95 16.54 3.78 -9.53
N THR A 96 16.60 4.01 -10.83
CA THR A 96 15.78 3.29 -11.81
C THR A 96 16.64 2.81 -12.96
N PHE A 97 16.43 1.55 -13.37
CA PHE A 97 17.00 1.01 -14.59
C PHE A 97 16.11 -0.07 -15.20
N THR A 98 16.32 -0.35 -16.49
CA THR A 98 15.55 -1.32 -17.25
C THR A 98 16.49 -2.30 -17.92
N ILE A 99 16.20 -3.59 -17.76
CA ILE A 99 16.90 -4.68 -18.44
C ILE A 99 15.93 -5.30 -19.43
N LYS A 100 16.36 -5.47 -20.68
CA LYS A 100 15.56 -6.10 -21.71
C LYS A 100 16.24 -7.38 -22.19
N ASN A 101 15.45 -8.37 -22.58
CA ASN A 101 16.00 -9.54 -23.24
C ASN A 101 16.42 -9.24 -24.69
N LYS A 102 17.22 -10.13 -25.28
CA LYS A 102 17.73 -9.97 -26.65
C LYS A 102 16.62 -9.85 -27.71
N LYS A 103 15.46 -10.47 -27.47
CA LYS A 103 14.30 -10.43 -28.38
C LYS A 103 13.45 -9.17 -28.24
N ASP A 104 13.75 -8.29 -27.28
CA ASP A 104 12.99 -7.07 -26.95
C ASP A 104 11.49 -7.32 -26.74
N ASN A 105 11.12 -8.52 -26.26
CA ASN A 105 9.74 -8.90 -25.96
C ASN A 105 9.49 -9.09 -24.46
N VAL A 106 10.53 -9.09 -23.62
CA VAL A 106 10.42 -9.08 -22.17
C VAL A 106 11.37 -8.04 -21.59
N LYS A 107 10.90 -7.26 -20.62
CA LYS A 107 11.74 -6.33 -19.86
C LYS A 107 11.43 -6.38 -18.37
N VAL A 108 12.45 -6.07 -17.58
CA VAL A 108 12.37 -5.90 -16.13
C VAL A 108 12.75 -4.47 -15.81
N VAL A 109 11.92 -3.81 -14.99
CA VAL A 109 12.18 -2.47 -14.46
C VAL A 109 12.38 -2.59 -12.96
N ILE A 110 13.52 -2.10 -12.48
CA ILE A 110 13.83 -2.00 -11.05
C ILE A 110 13.82 -0.51 -10.73
N ASP A 111 13.01 -0.12 -9.74
CA ASP A 111 12.76 1.27 -9.37
C ASP A 111 12.81 1.45 -7.85
N THR A 112 13.81 2.18 -7.36
CA THR A 112 13.97 2.53 -5.95
C THR A 112 13.38 3.90 -5.70
N GLN A 113 12.29 3.95 -4.94
CA GLN A 113 11.67 5.20 -4.52
C GLN A 113 12.04 5.49 -3.07
N GLU A 114 12.43 6.74 -2.83
CA GLU A 114 12.69 7.23 -1.47
C GLU A 114 11.44 7.93 -0.93
N ARG A 115 11.20 7.72 0.36
CA ARG A 115 10.25 8.50 1.13
C ARG A 115 11.01 9.64 1.79
N PHE A 116 10.50 10.84 1.60
CA PHE A 116 11.06 12.06 2.18
C PHE A 116 10.15 12.55 3.31
N GLU A 117 10.78 13.11 4.34
CA GLU A 117 10.13 13.91 5.36
C GLU A 117 10.87 15.25 5.46
N PHE A 118 10.19 16.25 6.00
CA PHE A 118 10.77 17.56 6.29
C PHE A 118 10.97 17.72 7.79
N THR A 119 12.06 18.35 8.20
CA THR A 119 12.26 18.78 9.60
C THR A 119 11.25 19.86 9.99
N GLU A 120 11.14 20.11 11.28
CA GLU A 120 10.31 21.17 11.87
C GLU A 120 10.65 22.56 11.33
N GLU A 121 11.91 22.80 10.96
CA GLU A 121 12.40 24.06 10.39
C GLU A 121 11.79 24.37 9.03
N ALA A 122 11.30 23.35 8.31
CA ALA A 122 10.63 23.55 7.02
C ALA A 122 9.42 24.49 7.13
N GLN A 123 8.72 24.51 8.27
CA GLN A 123 7.61 25.43 8.50
C GLN A 123 8.06 26.88 8.55
N VAL A 124 9.27 27.15 9.06
CA VAL A 124 9.86 28.49 9.11
C VAL A 124 10.12 28.98 7.68
N HIS A 125 10.78 28.16 6.87
CA HIS A 125 11.09 28.51 5.47
C HIS A 125 9.84 28.61 4.60
N ILE A 126 8.85 27.74 4.78
CA ILE A 126 7.57 27.84 4.06
C ILE A 126 6.85 29.13 4.42
N SER A 127 6.86 29.55 5.68
CA SER A 127 6.25 30.83 6.09
C SER A 127 6.97 32.01 5.44
N ALA A 128 8.32 32.00 5.46
CA ALA A 128 9.12 33.02 4.78
C ALA A 128 8.84 33.08 3.27
N ILE A 129 8.73 31.93 2.61
CA ILE A 129 8.36 31.85 1.18
C ILE A 129 6.98 32.49 0.96
N LYS A 130 5.98 32.15 1.78
CA LYS A 130 4.63 32.73 1.67
C LYS A 130 4.66 34.25 1.83
N ASP A 131 5.42 34.77 2.78
CA ASP A 131 5.54 36.21 3.00
C ASP A 131 6.16 36.92 1.80
N ILE A 132 7.25 36.38 1.25
CA ILE A 132 7.91 36.92 0.04
C ILE A 132 6.95 36.90 -1.16
N PHE A 133 6.19 35.81 -1.34
CA PHE A 133 5.21 35.73 -2.43
C PHE A 133 4.04 36.70 -2.24
N LYS A 134 3.58 36.87 -1.00
CA LYS A 134 2.50 37.80 -0.67
C LYS A 134 2.90 39.23 -1.01
N GLU A 135 4.06 39.66 -0.53
CA GLU A 135 4.61 41.00 -0.79
C GLU A 135 4.73 41.29 -2.30
N LYS A 136 5.22 40.32 -3.07
CA LYS A 136 5.53 40.52 -4.49
C LYS A 136 4.33 40.37 -5.41
N PHE A 137 3.38 39.48 -5.10
CA PHE A 137 2.39 39.01 -6.07
C PHE A 137 0.92 39.10 -5.63
N GLU A 138 0.59 39.23 -4.35
CA GLU A 138 -0.80 39.16 -3.88
C GLU A 138 -1.69 40.23 -4.54
N GLN A 139 -1.19 41.45 -4.65
CA GLN A 139 -1.93 42.56 -5.27
C GLN A 139 -1.97 42.47 -6.80
N ARG A 140 -1.02 41.76 -7.42
CA ARG A 140 -0.87 41.68 -8.88
C ARG A 140 -1.63 40.50 -9.48
N ASN A 141 -1.67 39.37 -8.77
CA ASN A 141 -2.35 38.16 -9.23
C ASN A 141 -2.74 37.24 -8.07
N LYS A 142 -3.97 37.44 -7.55
CA LYS A 142 -4.53 36.63 -6.46
C LYS A 142 -4.64 35.14 -6.79
N GLY A 143 -4.93 34.80 -8.06
CA GLY A 143 -5.04 33.40 -8.49
C GLY A 143 -3.69 32.68 -8.42
N PHE A 144 -2.61 33.36 -8.82
CA PHE A 144 -1.27 32.82 -8.71
C PHE A 144 -0.83 32.62 -7.25
N TYR A 145 -1.14 33.57 -6.37
CA TYR A 145 -0.88 33.43 -4.94
C TYR A 145 -1.64 32.23 -4.33
N SER A 146 -2.92 32.05 -4.67
CA SER A 146 -3.70 30.90 -4.20
C SER A 146 -3.17 29.56 -4.69
N LEU A 147 -2.72 29.48 -5.95
CA LEU A 147 -2.07 28.28 -6.49
C LEU A 147 -0.79 27.96 -5.70
N LEU A 148 0.03 28.96 -5.44
CA LEU A 148 1.26 28.77 -4.67
C LEU A 148 0.97 28.35 -3.23
N ASP A 149 0.01 28.98 -2.58
CA ASP A 149 -0.41 28.60 -1.23
C ASP A 149 -0.80 27.11 -1.19
N SER A 150 -1.55 26.63 -2.19
CA SER A 150 -1.91 25.21 -2.29
C SER A 150 -0.71 24.26 -2.47
N ILE A 151 0.36 24.70 -3.13
CA ILE A 151 1.61 23.91 -3.28
C ILE A 151 2.38 23.83 -1.97
N LEU A 152 2.31 24.89 -1.15
CA LEU A 152 3.01 25.02 0.13
C LEU A 152 2.19 24.49 1.32
N MET A 153 0.98 23.99 1.09
CA MET A 153 0.13 23.40 2.12
C MET A 153 0.49 21.94 2.40
N ARG A 154 0.24 21.52 3.64
CA ARG A 154 0.31 20.11 4.02
C ARG A 154 -0.85 19.35 3.36
N ASN A 155 -0.57 18.12 2.94
CA ASN A 155 -1.59 17.20 2.44
C ASN A 155 -2.49 16.69 3.59
N SER A 156 -3.43 15.81 3.27
CA SER A 156 -4.36 15.22 4.26
C SER A 156 -3.67 14.48 5.41
N ASN A 157 -2.43 14.05 5.23
CA ASN A 157 -1.64 13.33 6.23
C ASN A 157 -0.80 14.28 7.09
N GLY A 158 -0.87 15.60 6.84
CA GLY A 158 -0.05 16.59 7.54
C GLY A 158 1.36 16.73 6.96
N ASP A 159 1.67 16.15 5.80
CA ASP A 159 3.01 16.21 5.20
C ASP A 159 3.09 17.21 4.05
N TYR A 160 4.27 17.77 3.80
CA TYR A 160 4.54 18.54 2.59
C TYR A 160 4.88 17.62 1.41
N ASP A 161 4.41 17.97 0.21
CA ASP A 161 4.73 17.21 -1.00
C ASP A 161 6.11 17.60 -1.55
N ALA A 162 7.12 16.77 -1.26
CA ALA A 162 8.50 16.96 -1.71
C ALA A 162 8.63 17.13 -3.23
N LYS A 163 7.81 16.45 -4.04
CA LYS A 163 7.86 16.55 -5.51
C LYS A 163 7.32 17.90 -5.96
N LEU A 164 6.23 18.39 -5.37
CA LEU A 164 5.69 19.70 -5.68
C LEU A 164 6.65 20.81 -5.24
N LEU A 165 7.25 20.72 -4.04
CA LEU A 165 8.23 21.68 -3.56
C LEU A 165 9.49 21.72 -4.43
N THR A 166 10.00 20.55 -4.84
CA THR A 166 11.14 20.48 -5.78
C THR A 166 10.80 21.15 -7.12
N LYS A 167 9.59 20.92 -7.64
CA LYS A 167 9.13 21.59 -8.88
C LYS A 167 9.00 23.10 -8.68
N ALA A 168 8.44 23.56 -7.57
CA ALA A 168 8.31 24.98 -7.25
C ALA A 168 9.67 25.67 -7.21
N ARG A 169 10.66 25.07 -6.54
CA ARG A 169 12.06 25.53 -6.52
C ARG A 169 12.64 25.70 -7.92
N LEU A 170 12.41 24.73 -8.82
CA LEU A 170 12.87 24.83 -10.22
C LEU A 170 12.21 25.99 -10.97
N GLN A 171 10.93 26.27 -10.72
CA GLN A 171 10.24 27.41 -11.35
C GLN A 171 10.74 28.75 -10.80
N VAL A 172 10.95 28.84 -9.49
CA VAL A 172 11.55 30.02 -8.85
C VAL A 172 12.93 30.34 -9.42
N ARG A 173 13.77 29.33 -9.66
CA ARG A 173 15.06 29.51 -10.33
C ARG A 173 14.95 30.06 -11.76
N LYS A 174 13.88 29.73 -12.49
CA LYS A 174 13.62 30.30 -13.82
C LYS A 174 13.13 31.74 -13.76
N ILE A 175 12.39 32.09 -12.70
CA ILE A 175 11.95 33.47 -12.44
C ILE A 175 13.14 34.34 -12.05
N GLY A 176 14.16 33.76 -11.41
CA GLY A 176 15.41 34.45 -11.06
C GLY A 176 15.30 35.32 -9.81
N ASP A 177 14.31 35.08 -8.94
CA ASP A 177 14.14 35.83 -7.69
C ASP A 177 15.06 35.27 -6.60
N GLU A 178 16.14 35.98 -6.27
CA GLU A 178 17.17 35.51 -5.35
C GLU A 178 16.66 35.23 -3.93
N ALA A 179 15.70 36.02 -3.44
CA ALA A 179 15.13 35.83 -2.11
C ALA A 179 14.35 34.51 -2.04
N LEU A 180 13.53 34.24 -3.06
CA LEU A 180 12.81 32.98 -3.17
C LEU A 180 13.75 31.80 -3.39
N ILE A 181 14.77 31.94 -4.25
CA ILE A 181 15.76 30.87 -4.50
C ILE A 181 16.43 30.48 -3.18
N THR A 182 16.86 31.48 -2.39
CA THR A 182 17.54 31.26 -1.11
C THR A 182 16.65 30.52 -0.12
N GLU A 183 15.38 30.93 0.05
CA GLU A 183 14.49 30.24 1.00
C GLU A 183 14.08 28.84 0.53
N PHE A 184 13.91 28.62 -0.77
CA PHE A 184 13.69 27.26 -1.30
C PHE A 184 14.91 26.35 -1.18
N ASP A 185 16.13 26.92 -1.20
CA ASP A 185 17.36 26.16 -0.95
C ASP A 185 17.44 25.73 0.52
N LYS A 186 17.14 26.62 1.46
CA LYS A 186 17.05 26.25 2.89
C LYS A 186 15.94 25.22 3.15
N LEU A 187 14.78 25.38 2.52
CA LEU A 187 13.69 24.39 2.60
C LEU A 187 14.12 23.01 2.07
N GLN A 188 14.97 22.98 1.05
CA GLN A 188 15.52 21.73 0.51
C GLN A 188 16.44 21.05 1.54
N ASP A 189 17.20 21.81 2.32
CA ASP A 189 18.08 21.28 3.37
C ASP A 189 17.29 20.66 4.54
N CYS A 190 16.04 21.10 4.75
CA CYS A 190 15.13 20.48 5.70
C CYS A 190 14.61 19.09 5.23
N MET A 191 14.84 18.70 3.98
CA MET A 191 14.34 17.44 3.42
C MET A 191 15.29 16.28 3.70
N ARG A 192 14.79 15.23 4.35
CA ARG A 192 15.56 14.01 4.67
C ARG A 192 14.91 12.76 4.11
N VAL A 193 15.74 11.78 3.72
CA VAL A 193 15.29 10.44 3.35
C VAL A 193 15.02 9.65 4.62
N VAL A 194 13.80 9.14 4.78
CA VAL A 194 13.36 8.38 5.96
C VAL A 194 13.06 6.92 5.66
N GLY A 195 13.04 6.56 4.38
CA GLY A 195 12.85 5.21 3.94
C GLY A 195 13.07 5.09 2.44
N SER A 196 13.26 3.87 1.99
CA SER A 196 13.27 3.56 0.57
C SER A 196 12.50 2.26 0.31
N SER A 197 11.95 2.15 -0.89
CA SER A 197 11.26 0.96 -1.36
C SER A 197 11.70 0.68 -2.77
N THR A 198 12.23 -0.52 -2.99
CA THR A 198 12.56 -1.00 -4.33
C THR A 198 11.41 -1.81 -4.89
N TYR A 199 10.91 -1.38 -6.05
CA TYR A 199 9.85 -1.99 -6.81
C TYR A 199 10.41 -2.76 -7.99
N LEU A 200 9.76 -3.88 -8.29
CA LEU A 200 10.05 -4.72 -9.45
C LEU A 200 8.81 -4.73 -10.33
N ARG A 201 8.99 -4.46 -11.62
CA ARG A 201 7.93 -4.60 -12.63
C ARG A 201 8.45 -5.40 -13.80
N VAL A 202 7.69 -6.39 -14.24
CA VAL A 202 8.02 -7.24 -15.38
C VAL A 202 6.98 -7.00 -16.45
N TYR A 203 7.44 -6.76 -17.68
CA TYR A 203 6.56 -6.52 -18.82
C TYR A 203 6.88 -7.48 -19.95
N GLU A 204 5.86 -7.87 -20.69
CA GLU A 204 5.95 -8.58 -21.96
C GLU A 204 5.35 -7.74 -23.09
N ARG A 205 5.76 -8.00 -24.33
CA ARG A 205 5.10 -7.42 -25.50
C ARG A 205 3.87 -8.26 -25.87
N ASP A 206 2.74 -7.58 -26.08
CA ASP A 206 1.55 -8.18 -26.66
C ASP A 206 1.67 -8.35 -28.19
N GLU A 207 0.63 -8.91 -28.82
CA GLU A 207 0.55 -9.09 -30.28
C GLU A 207 0.67 -7.77 -31.05
N ASN A 208 0.27 -6.65 -30.43
CA ASN A 208 0.36 -5.30 -30.97
C ASN A 208 1.70 -4.62 -30.66
N LYS A 209 2.68 -5.38 -30.15
CA LYS A 209 4.01 -4.91 -29.76
C LYS A 209 4.01 -3.86 -28.63
N LYS A 210 2.92 -3.73 -27.87
CA LYS A 210 2.81 -2.86 -26.69
C LYS A 210 3.28 -3.60 -25.44
N TRP A 211 3.85 -2.86 -24.49
CA TRP A 211 4.26 -3.42 -23.20
C TRP A 211 3.04 -3.63 -22.30
N ARG A 212 2.81 -4.88 -21.90
CA ARG A 212 1.82 -5.28 -20.91
C ARG A 212 2.53 -5.70 -19.63
N ASP A 213 2.01 -5.24 -18.49
CA ASP A 213 2.51 -5.63 -17.17
C ASP A 213 2.13 -7.08 -16.87
N ILE A 214 3.09 -7.88 -16.40
CA ILE A 214 2.84 -9.20 -15.83
C ILE A 214 2.49 -8.99 -14.35
N SER A 215 1.21 -8.78 -14.09
CA SER A 215 0.71 -8.48 -12.75
C SER A 215 0.53 -9.76 -11.92
N LEU A 216 0.90 -9.68 -10.65
CA LEU A 216 0.76 -10.77 -9.67
C LEU A 216 -0.37 -10.50 -8.67
N ASN A 217 -1.28 -9.58 -9.00
CA ASN A 217 -2.43 -9.26 -8.16
C ASN A 217 -3.62 -10.16 -8.51
N PHE A 218 -4.37 -10.64 -7.51
CA PHE A 218 -5.58 -11.43 -7.72
C PHE A 218 -6.62 -10.73 -8.59
N SER A 219 -6.74 -9.41 -8.51
CA SER A 219 -7.69 -8.67 -9.37
C SER A 219 -7.32 -8.66 -10.86
N SER A 220 -6.16 -9.19 -11.22
CA SER A 220 -5.63 -9.22 -12.59
C SER A 220 -5.58 -10.62 -13.20
N ILE A 221 -5.95 -11.65 -12.42
CA ILE A 221 -6.00 -13.07 -12.83
C ILE A 221 -7.40 -13.40 -13.34
#